data_AF-A0A9W2WT19-F1
#
_entry.id   AF-A0A9W2WT19-F1
#
_cell.length_a   1.000
_cell.length_b   1.000
_cell.length_c   1.000
_cell.angle_alpha   90.00
_cell.angle_beta   90.00
_cell.angle_gamma   90.00
#
_symmetry.space_group_name_H-M   'P 1'
#
loop_
_entity.id
_entity.type
_entity.pdbx_description
1 polymer ?
#
loop_
_entity_poly.entity_id
_entity_poly.type
_entity_poly.pdbx_seq_one_letter_code
_entity_poly.pdbx_strand_id
1 'polypeptide(L)'
;MSCGKEFVETLKKIDYPKADILNGEDFDWLFETVENESFLKWFCGNVSEQNVLSEEELEAFSILQKSDKPILEGAALDEVLKTCKTSDLKTPTLNDKELEKLEDEVQTLQKLKNLKIQRRNKCQLMASVTSHKSLRLNAKKEAANKKLKQSQRILNATNTKISNELHALTDGVAKLLVFFRHSNLGQGTDPLVFLSQFSLEKYLSQEEQSTAALTLYTKKQFFQGVHEVVESSNEENFQLLDIQASSICDNQEVLEERRLEMARLQLAYICAQHQLIHLKARNLSLKSSIKWAEENLHSLTSKELMEQFHQVGSQLNKLNHLLTDILADVKTKRKILASNKLHQMERELYVYFLKDEDYLKDIVENLENQSKIKAVGLED
;
A
#
# COMPACT_ATOMS: atom_id res chain seq x y z
N MET A 1 -3.54 -22.95 -40.80
CA MET A 1 -3.40 -24.19 -41.58
C MET A 1 -4.47 -24.13 -42.65
N SER A 2 -4.11 -24.23 -43.93
CA SER A 2 -5.04 -24.08 -45.05
C SER A 2 -5.69 -25.43 -45.30
N CYS A 3 -7.00 -25.53 -45.00
CA CYS A 3 -7.78 -26.76 -45.14
C CYS A 3 -7.95 -27.15 -46.62
N GLY A 4 -7.98 -26.17 -47.52
CA GLY A 4 -8.07 -26.37 -48.96
C GLY A 4 -6.80 -26.99 -49.57
N LYS A 5 -5.62 -26.78 -48.98
CA LYS A 5 -4.39 -27.50 -49.39
C LYS A 5 -4.48 -28.99 -49.09
N GLU A 6 -4.99 -29.36 -47.91
CA GLU A 6 -5.20 -30.76 -47.52
C GLU A 6 -6.23 -31.45 -48.44
N PHE A 7 -7.25 -30.71 -48.87
CA PHE A 7 -8.21 -31.18 -49.86
C PHE A 7 -7.58 -31.46 -51.23
N VAL A 8 -6.76 -30.56 -51.75
CA VAL A 8 -6.08 -30.80 -53.04
C VAL A 8 -5.05 -31.94 -52.93
N GLU A 9 -4.35 -32.07 -51.79
CA GLU A 9 -3.44 -33.20 -51.54
C GLU A 9 -4.18 -34.54 -51.51
N THR A 10 -5.37 -34.60 -50.92
CA THR A 10 -6.18 -35.82 -50.94
C THR A 10 -6.72 -36.14 -52.33
N LEU A 11 -7.07 -35.14 -53.14
CA LEU A 11 -7.39 -35.33 -54.56
C LEU A 11 -6.21 -35.88 -55.38
N LYS A 12 -4.98 -35.46 -55.06
CA LYS A 12 -3.77 -36.03 -55.68
C LYS A 12 -3.54 -37.47 -55.25
N LYS A 13 -3.78 -37.80 -53.97
CA LYS A 13 -3.66 -39.18 -53.47
C LYS A 13 -4.65 -40.13 -54.17
N ILE A 14 -5.82 -39.68 -54.56
CA ILE A 14 -6.79 -40.52 -55.29
C ILE A 14 -6.59 -40.50 -56.82
N ASP A 15 -5.43 -40.03 -57.30
CA ASP A 15 -5.08 -39.89 -58.72
C ASP A 15 -6.13 -39.14 -59.55
N TYR A 16 -6.74 -38.09 -59.00
CA TYR A 16 -7.71 -37.28 -59.74
C TYR A 16 -7.02 -36.58 -60.94
N PRO A 17 -7.47 -36.79 -62.20
CA PRO A 17 -6.71 -36.41 -63.40
C PRO A 17 -6.36 -34.92 -63.57
N LYS A 18 -7.03 -34.02 -62.83
CA LYS A 18 -6.80 -32.58 -62.88
C LYS A 18 -6.27 -32.00 -61.57
N ALA A 19 -5.89 -32.85 -60.61
CA ALA A 19 -5.49 -32.42 -59.28
C ALA A 19 -4.25 -31.50 -59.28
N ASP A 20 -3.35 -31.66 -60.25
CA ASP A 20 -2.14 -30.83 -60.38
C ASP A 20 -2.40 -29.40 -60.87
N ILE A 21 -3.58 -29.12 -61.42
CA ILE A 21 -3.97 -27.80 -61.93
C ILE A 21 -4.71 -26.99 -60.84
N LEU A 22 -5.12 -27.64 -59.74
CA LEU A 22 -5.90 -27.03 -58.67
C LEU A 22 -5.00 -26.37 -57.63
N ASN A 23 -5.34 -25.14 -57.23
CA ASN A 23 -4.68 -24.46 -56.11
C ASN A 23 -5.50 -24.64 -54.84
N GLY A 24 -4.87 -25.09 -53.75
CA GLY A 24 -5.56 -25.34 -52.48
C GLY A 24 -6.20 -24.10 -51.84
N GLU A 25 -5.67 -22.90 -52.12
CA GLU A 25 -6.18 -21.64 -51.56
C GLU A 25 -7.56 -21.27 -52.14
N ASP A 26 -7.88 -21.72 -53.37
CA ASP A 26 -9.18 -21.51 -54.00
C ASP A 26 -10.31 -22.33 -53.35
N PHE A 27 -9.97 -23.29 -52.48
CA PHE A 27 -10.90 -24.21 -51.83
C PHE A 27 -11.05 -23.98 -50.32
N ASP A 28 -10.31 -23.02 -49.73
CA ASP A 28 -10.40 -22.73 -48.30
C ASP A 28 -11.82 -22.28 -47.88
N TRP A 29 -12.54 -21.56 -48.76
CA TRP A 29 -13.93 -21.13 -48.50
C TRP A 29 -14.91 -22.30 -48.32
N LEU A 30 -14.62 -23.47 -48.89
CA LEU A 30 -15.51 -24.63 -48.82
C LEU A 30 -15.57 -25.22 -47.40
N PHE A 31 -14.55 -24.96 -46.59
CA PHE A 31 -14.45 -25.39 -45.20
C PHE A 31 -15.06 -24.36 -44.21
N GLU A 32 -15.45 -23.18 -44.67
CA GLU A 32 -16.05 -22.14 -43.82
C GLU A 32 -17.56 -22.38 -43.58
N THR A 33 -18.21 -23.21 -44.40
CA THR A 33 -19.61 -23.61 -44.20
C THR A 33 -19.71 -24.80 -43.24
N VAL A 34 -20.42 -24.61 -42.13
CA VAL A 34 -20.57 -25.61 -41.05
C VAL A 34 -21.13 -26.95 -41.54
N GLU A 35 -21.96 -26.93 -42.59
CA GLU A 35 -22.57 -28.12 -43.19
C GLU A 35 -21.56 -28.98 -43.96
N ASN A 36 -20.59 -28.35 -44.65
CA ASN A 36 -19.62 -29.07 -45.48
C ASN A 36 -18.33 -29.41 -44.70
N GLU A 37 -18.02 -28.66 -43.65
CA GLU A 37 -16.79 -28.84 -42.86
C GLU A 37 -16.65 -30.27 -42.32
N SER A 38 -17.74 -30.85 -41.81
CA SER A 38 -17.73 -32.21 -41.24
C SER A 38 -17.42 -33.27 -42.30
N PHE A 39 -18.05 -33.16 -43.47
CA PHE A 39 -17.82 -34.07 -44.59
C PHE A 39 -16.41 -33.91 -45.17
N LEU A 40 -15.96 -32.68 -45.39
CA LEU A 40 -14.65 -32.42 -46.01
C LEU A 40 -13.49 -32.82 -45.11
N LYS A 41 -13.61 -32.62 -43.79
CA LYS A 41 -12.63 -33.15 -42.83
C LYS A 41 -12.61 -34.67 -42.83
N TRP A 42 -13.78 -35.32 -42.90
CA TRP A 42 -13.86 -36.77 -43.02
C TRP A 42 -13.21 -37.25 -44.32
N PHE A 43 -13.51 -36.60 -45.45
CA PHE A 43 -12.98 -36.93 -46.76
C PHE A 43 -11.45 -36.85 -46.77
N CYS A 44 -10.89 -35.73 -46.30
CA CYS A 44 -9.44 -35.53 -46.26
C CYS A 44 -8.73 -36.49 -45.29
N GLY A 45 -9.43 -36.95 -44.25
CA GLY A 45 -8.86 -37.85 -43.24
C GLY A 45 -8.98 -39.35 -43.56
N ASN A 46 -9.97 -39.77 -44.35
CA ASN A 46 -10.32 -41.19 -44.50
C ASN A 46 -10.28 -41.71 -45.94
N VAL A 47 -10.25 -40.85 -46.95
CA VAL A 47 -10.20 -41.28 -48.35
C VAL A 47 -8.74 -41.38 -48.79
N SER A 48 -8.38 -42.53 -49.37
CA SER A 48 -7.05 -42.84 -49.87
C SER A 48 -7.10 -43.60 -51.20
N GLU A 49 -5.94 -43.92 -51.77
CA GLU A 49 -5.78 -44.76 -52.98
C GLU A 49 -6.61 -46.06 -52.90
N GLN A 50 -6.79 -46.63 -51.71
CA GLN A 50 -7.55 -47.87 -51.50
C GLN A 50 -9.07 -47.72 -51.73
N ASN A 51 -9.56 -46.49 -51.78
CA ASN A 51 -10.98 -46.18 -52.01
C ASN A 51 -11.29 -45.91 -53.49
N VAL A 52 -10.27 -45.93 -54.35
CA VAL A 52 -10.39 -45.71 -55.79
C VAL A 52 -10.41 -47.07 -56.48
N LEU A 53 -11.47 -47.34 -57.23
CA LEU A 53 -11.56 -48.56 -58.03
C LEU A 53 -10.59 -48.50 -59.20
N SER A 54 -9.76 -49.52 -59.35
CA SER A 54 -8.92 -49.69 -60.52
C SER A 54 -9.74 -50.10 -61.76
N GLU A 55 -9.22 -49.83 -62.96
CA GLU A 55 -9.87 -50.23 -64.22
C GLU A 55 -10.08 -51.75 -64.28
N GLU A 56 -9.14 -52.52 -63.72
CA GLU A 56 -9.20 -53.98 -63.62
C GLU A 56 -10.36 -54.46 -62.73
N GLU A 57 -10.60 -53.80 -61.60
CA GLU A 57 -11.73 -54.08 -60.71
C GLU A 57 -13.07 -53.69 -61.35
N LEU A 58 -13.10 -52.62 -62.14
CA LEU A 58 -14.27 -52.15 -62.87
C LEU A 58 -14.64 -53.11 -64.01
N GLU A 59 -13.63 -53.66 -64.71
CA GLU A 59 -13.81 -54.73 -65.68
C GLU A 59 -14.28 -56.03 -65.01
N ALA A 60 -13.68 -56.42 -63.89
CA ALA A 60 -14.11 -57.60 -63.12
C ALA A 60 -15.55 -57.48 -62.63
N PHE A 61 -15.96 -56.30 -62.16
CA PHE A 61 -17.34 -56.01 -61.78
C PHE A 61 -18.28 -56.03 -62.99
N SER A 62 -17.86 -55.48 -64.13
CA SER A 62 -18.63 -55.53 -65.38
C SER A 62 -18.83 -56.95 -65.90
N ILE A 63 -17.83 -57.82 -65.74
CA ILE A 63 -17.92 -59.26 -66.05
C ILE A 63 -18.90 -59.95 -65.10
N LEU A 64 -18.85 -59.64 -63.81
CA LEU A 64 -19.80 -60.16 -62.82
C LEU A 64 -21.23 -59.74 -63.12
N GLN A 65 -21.47 -58.47 -63.50
CA GLN A 65 -22.79 -57.96 -63.87
C GLN A 65 -23.34 -58.62 -65.15
N LYS A 66 -22.47 -58.94 -66.12
CA LYS A 66 -22.82 -59.68 -67.34
C LYS A 66 -23.03 -61.19 -67.12
N SER A 67 -22.75 -61.71 -65.92
CA SER A 67 -22.75 -63.15 -65.66
C SER A 67 -24.11 -63.74 -65.22
N ASP A 68 -25.19 -62.95 -65.23
CA ASP A 68 -26.57 -63.33 -64.84
C ASP A 68 -26.70 -64.05 -63.47
N LYS A 69 -25.68 -63.94 -62.61
CA LYS A 69 -25.69 -64.44 -61.24
C LYS A 69 -26.22 -63.36 -60.28
N PRO A 70 -26.94 -63.73 -59.21
CA PRO A 70 -27.38 -62.77 -58.21
C PRO A 70 -26.16 -62.19 -57.48
N ILE A 71 -25.97 -60.87 -57.58
CA ILE A 71 -24.96 -60.14 -56.82
C ILE A 71 -25.50 -59.95 -55.40
N LEU A 72 -24.70 -60.32 -54.40
CA LEU A 72 -25.07 -60.19 -52.99
C LEU A 72 -24.93 -58.73 -52.57
N GLU A 73 -26.06 -58.01 -52.50
CA GLU A 73 -26.12 -56.60 -52.10
C GLU A 73 -26.98 -56.42 -50.83
N GLY A 74 -26.60 -55.45 -49.99
CA GLY A 74 -27.38 -55.06 -48.80
C GLY A 74 -27.56 -56.19 -47.78
N ALA A 75 -28.81 -56.43 -47.37
CA ALA A 75 -29.14 -57.35 -46.26
C ALA A 75 -28.66 -58.79 -46.47
N ALA A 76 -28.60 -59.28 -47.72
CA ALA A 76 -28.11 -60.62 -48.04
C ALA A 76 -26.59 -60.75 -47.84
N LEU A 77 -25.83 -59.68 -48.10
CA LEU A 77 -24.40 -59.62 -47.80
C LEU A 77 -24.15 -59.53 -46.29
N ASP A 78 -24.97 -58.77 -45.57
CA ASP A 78 -24.89 -58.68 -44.10
C ASP A 78 -25.16 -60.02 -43.39
N GLU A 79 -26.09 -60.83 -43.90
CA GLU A 79 -26.33 -62.19 -43.39
C GLU A 79 -25.17 -63.15 -43.68
N VAL A 80 -24.54 -63.03 -44.85
CA VAL A 80 -23.34 -63.80 -45.19
C VAL A 80 -22.13 -63.35 -44.36
N LEU A 81 -21.93 -62.05 -44.12
CA LEU A 81 -20.85 -61.55 -43.26
C LEU A 81 -21.02 -61.96 -41.80
N LYS A 82 -22.26 -62.09 -41.31
CA LYS A 82 -22.55 -62.65 -39.98
C LYS A 82 -22.23 -64.15 -39.88
N THR A 83 -22.31 -64.89 -40.98
CA THR A 83 -22.03 -66.34 -41.03
C THR A 83 -20.58 -66.66 -41.39
N CYS A 84 -19.90 -65.77 -42.12
CA CYS A 84 -18.45 -65.75 -42.30
C CYS A 84 -17.78 -65.33 -40.99
N LYS A 85 -17.63 -66.30 -40.08
CA LYS A 85 -16.84 -66.13 -38.86
C LYS A 85 -15.45 -65.62 -39.20
N THR A 86 -15.08 -64.51 -38.56
CA THR A 86 -13.74 -63.96 -38.37
C THR A 86 -12.80 -65.03 -37.86
N SER A 87 -12.33 -65.88 -38.77
CA SER A 87 -11.21 -66.78 -38.53
C SER A 87 -9.98 -65.94 -38.81
N ASP A 88 -9.27 -65.57 -37.74
CA ASP A 88 -8.03 -64.76 -37.72
C ASP A 88 -8.14 -63.23 -37.55
N LEU A 89 -9.16 -62.76 -36.84
CA LEU A 89 -8.97 -61.55 -36.02
C LEU A 89 -8.91 -61.99 -34.56
N LYS A 90 -7.69 -62.07 -34.00
CA LYS A 90 -7.47 -62.16 -32.55
C LYS A 90 -7.98 -60.87 -31.91
N THR A 91 -9.29 -60.73 -31.73
CA THR A 91 -9.80 -59.92 -30.64
C THR A 91 -9.49 -60.69 -29.36
N PRO A 92 -8.60 -60.19 -28.49
CA PRO A 92 -8.31 -60.87 -27.23
C PRO A 92 -9.60 -60.86 -26.42
N THR A 93 -10.13 -62.05 -26.13
CA THR A 93 -11.15 -62.22 -25.10
C THR A 93 -10.49 -61.81 -23.79
N LEU A 94 -10.72 -60.56 -23.38
CA LEU A 94 -10.25 -59.99 -22.12
C LEU A 94 -10.67 -60.95 -21.00
N ASN A 95 -9.69 -61.43 -20.25
CA ASN A 95 -9.91 -62.35 -19.14
C ASN A 95 -10.70 -61.59 -18.05
N ASP A 96 -11.71 -62.20 -17.40
CA ASP A 96 -12.56 -61.48 -16.42
C ASP A 96 -11.76 -60.80 -15.29
N LYS A 97 -10.61 -61.37 -14.93
CA LYS A 97 -9.66 -60.80 -13.97
C LYS A 97 -8.94 -59.55 -14.46
N GLU A 98 -8.73 -59.40 -15.76
CA GLU A 98 -8.16 -58.19 -16.35
C GLU A 98 -9.21 -57.09 -16.43
N LEU A 99 -10.45 -57.47 -16.75
CA LEU A 99 -11.61 -56.59 -16.71
C LEU A 99 -11.85 -55.99 -15.32
N GLU A 100 -11.79 -56.81 -14.26
CA GLU A 100 -11.93 -56.35 -12.87
C GLU A 100 -10.80 -55.37 -12.48
N LYS A 101 -9.55 -55.64 -12.88
CA LYS A 101 -8.41 -54.72 -12.64
C LYS A 101 -8.57 -53.39 -13.38
N LEU A 102 -9.03 -53.42 -14.62
CA LEU A 102 -9.31 -52.22 -15.42
C LEU A 102 -10.45 -51.40 -14.82
N GLU A 103 -11.48 -52.05 -14.28
CA GLU A 103 -12.59 -51.37 -13.60
C GLU A 103 -12.15 -50.69 -12.29
N ASP A 104 -11.31 -51.38 -11.51
CA ASP A 104 -10.65 -50.78 -10.33
C ASP A 104 -9.77 -49.59 -10.72
N GLU A 105 -8.97 -49.73 -11.79
CA GLU A 105 -8.13 -48.66 -12.31
C GLU A 105 -8.97 -47.44 -12.72
N VAL A 106 -10.05 -47.65 -13.49
CA VAL A 106 -10.99 -46.59 -13.88
C VAL A 106 -11.57 -45.90 -12.63
N GLN A 107 -11.97 -46.67 -11.61
CA GLN A 107 -12.50 -46.11 -10.38
C GLN A 107 -11.46 -45.26 -9.63
N THR A 108 -10.20 -45.70 -9.57
CA THR A 108 -9.11 -44.91 -8.96
C THR A 108 -8.80 -43.65 -9.75
N LEU A 109 -8.75 -43.74 -11.09
CA LEU A 109 -8.54 -42.60 -11.98
C LEU A 109 -9.67 -41.57 -11.86
N GLN A 110 -10.90 -42.03 -11.68
CA GLN A 110 -12.07 -41.15 -11.50
C GLN A 110 -12.02 -40.42 -10.15
N LYS A 111 -11.62 -41.10 -9.08
CA LYS A 111 -11.31 -40.47 -7.77
C LYS A 111 -10.20 -39.44 -7.90
N LEU A 112 -9.12 -39.76 -8.61
CA LEU A 112 -7.98 -38.86 -8.83
C LEU A 112 -8.37 -37.62 -9.66
N LYS A 113 -9.19 -37.81 -10.70
CA LYS A 113 -9.76 -36.72 -11.52
C LYS A 113 -10.59 -35.76 -10.66
N ASN A 114 -11.50 -36.27 -9.84
CA ASN A 114 -12.33 -35.46 -8.95
C ASN A 114 -11.47 -34.65 -7.96
N LEU A 115 -10.43 -35.27 -7.41
CA LEU A 115 -9.51 -34.62 -6.49
C LEU A 115 -8.68 -33.52 -7.18
N LYS A 116 -8.25 -33.73 -8.43
CA LYS A 116 -7.62 -32.68 -9.25
C LYS A 116 -8.57 -31.52 -9.55
N ILE A 117 -9.84 -31.79 -9.86
CA ILE A 117 -10.86 -30.75 -10.08
C ILE A 117 -11.08 -29.93 -8.79
N GLN A 118 -11.20 -30.58 -7.64
CA GLN A 118 -11.37 -29.90 -6.36
C GLN A 118 -10.16 -29.00 -6.02
N ARG A 119 -8.94 -29.50 -6.24
CA ARG A 119 -7.71 -28.70 -6.08
C ARG A 119 -7.69 -27.50 -7.02
N ARG A 120 -8.03 -27.68 -8.30
CA ARG A 120 -8.13 -26.60 -9.29
C ARG A 120 -9.14 -25.54 -8.85
N ASN A 121 -10.34 -25.93 -8.43
CA ASN A 121 -11.39 -25.02 -7.99
C ASN A 121 -10.95 -24.22 -6.75
N LYS A 122 -10.29 -24.88 -5.79
CA LYS A 122 -9.70 -24.22 -4.62
C LYS A 122 -8.64 -23.19 -5.02
N CYS A 123 -7.71 -23.56 -5.90
CA CYS A 123 -6.69 -22.65 -6.42
C CYS A 123 -7.31 -21.46 -7.17
N GLN A 124 -8.34 -21.70 -8.00
CA GLN A 124 -9.03 -20.65 -8.75
C GLN A 124 -9.76 -19.67 -7.82
N LEU A 125 -10.41 -20.16 -6.76
CA LEU A 125 -11.03 -19.32 -5.75
C LEU A 125 -9.98 -18.44 -5.04
N MET A 126 -8.86 -19.03 -4.62
CA MET A 126 -7.76 -18.30 -3.99
C MET A 126 -7.15 -17.25 -4.93
N ALA A 127 -7.00 -17.56 -6.22
CA ALA A 127 -6.53 -16.62 -7.23
C ALA A 127 -7.51 -15.45 -7.40
N SER A 128 -8.82 -15.71 -7.44
CA SER A 128 -9.85 -14.67 -7.53
C SER A 128 -9.86 -13.76 -6.29
N VAL A 129 -9.82 -14.33 -5.09
CA VAL A 129 -9.75 -13.57 -3.82
C VAL A 129 -8.49 -12.71 -3.76
N THR A 130 -7.35 -13.26 -4.16
CA THR A 130 -6.07 -12.55 -4.20
C THR A 130 -6.09 -11.40 -5.22
N SER A 131 -6.63 -11.66 -6.41
CA SER A 131 -6.80 -10.64 -7.46
C SER A 131 -7.68 -9.48 -6.96
N HIS A 132 -8.85 -9.78 -6.39
CA HIS A 132 -9.73 -8.75 -5.84
C HIS A 132 -9.08 -7.94 -4.71
N LYS A 133 -8.35 -8.62 -3.81
CA LYS A 133 -7.57 -7.95 -2.74
C LYS A 133 -6.51 -7.02 -3.33
N SER A 134 -5.82 -7.44 -4.39
CA SER A 134 -4.80 -6.63 -5.07
C SER A 134 -5.39 -5.39 -5.73
N LEU A 135 -6.55 -5.51 -6.39
CA LEU A 135 -7.27 -4.38 -6.98
C LEU A 135 -7.70 -3.37 -5.92
N ARG A 136 -8.24 -3.84 -4.79
CA ARG A 136 -8.63 -2.97 -3.68
C ARG A 136 -7.42 -2.24 -3.06
N LEU A 137 -6.28 -2.93 -2.93
CA LEU A 137 -5.04 -2.32 -2.45
C LEU A 137 -4.53 -1.26 -3.43
N ASN A 138 -4.56 -1.54 -4.73
CA ASN A 138 -4.17 -0.58 -5.76
C ASN A 138 -5.08 0.66 -5.75
N ALA A 139 -6.40 0.50 -5.61
CA ALA A 139 -7.32 1.62 -5.49
C ALA A 139 -7.01 2.50 -4.27
N LYS A 140 -6.70 1.89 -3.11
CA LYS A 140 -6.27 2.62 -1.91
C LYS A 140 -4.94 3.34 -2.11
N LYS A 141 -3.97 2.69 -2.77
CA LYS A 141 -2.67 3.27 -3.12
C LYS A 141 -2.84 4.50 -4.01
N GLU A 142 -3.66 4.42 -5.05
CA GLU A 142 -3.93 5.55 -5.95
C GLU A 142 -4.64 6.71 -5.23
N ALA A 143 -5.61 6.42 -4.36
CA ALA A 143 -6.27 7.44 -3.56
C ALA A 143 -5.28 8.15 -2.61
N ALA A 144 -4.39 7.40 -1.95
CA ALA A 144 -3.35 7.96 -1.10
C ALA A 144 -2.34 8.80 -1.91
N ASN A 145 -1.93 8.32 -3.10
CA ASN A 145 -1.02 9.03 -3.98
C ASN A 145 -1.62 10.36 -4.48
N LYS A 146 -2.92 10.38 -4.81
CA LYS A 146 -3.63 11.63 -5.15
C LYS A 146 -3.61 12.64 -4.00
N LYS A 147 -3.87 12.19 -2.77
CA LYS A 147 -3.80 13.06 -1.58
C LYS A 147 -2.39 13.59 -1.33
N LEU A 148 -1.37 12.74 -1.48
CA LEU A 148 0.03 13.13 -1.35
C LEU A 148 0.43 14.18 -2.40
N LYS A 149 0.03 13.97 -3.67
CA LYS A 149 0.29 14.96 -4.73
C LYS A 149 -0.41 16.28 -4.45
N GLN A 150 -1.61 16.26 -3.89
CA GLN A 150 -2.33 17.48 -3.50
C GLN A 150 -1.61 18.20 -2.36
N SER A 151 -1.23 17.50 -1.30
CA SER A 151 -0.51 18.13 -0.17
C SER A 151 0.85 18.69 -0.62
N GLN A 152 1.55 17.98 -1.51
CA GLN A 152 2.82 18.45 -2.07
C GLN A 152 2.65 19.72 -2.92
N ARG A 153 1.57 19.83 -3.71
CA ARG A 153 1.24 21.07 -4.44
C ARG A 153 0.99 22.24 -3.49
N ILE A 154 0.25 22.00 -2.41
CA ILE A 154 -0.03 23.03 -1.39
C ILE A 154 1.28 23.47 -0.73
N LEU A 155 2.12 22.52 -0.29
CA LEU A 155 3.41 22.81 0.32
C LEU A 155 4.33 23.61 -0.60
N ASN A 156 4.39 23.25 -1.88
CA ASN A 156 5.18 24.00 -2.85
C ASN A 156 4.65 25.43 -3.01
N ALA A 157 3.33 25.62 -3.10
CA ALA A 157 2.73 26.95 -3.17
C ALA A 157 3.03 27.78 -1.91
N THR A 158 2.89 27.21 -0.71
CA THR A 158 3.23 27.91 0.53
C THR A 158 4.71 28.23 0.61
N ASN A 159 5.59 27.32 0.18
CA ASN A 159 7.03 27.55 0.16
C ASN A 159 7.42 28.70 -0.78
N THR A 160 6.80 28.78 -1.96
CA THR A 160 7.00 29.91 -2.88
C THR A 160 6.52 31.22 -2.27
N LYS A 161 5.37 31.22 -1.57
CA LYS A 161 4.85 32.41 -0.88
C LYS A 161 5.80 32.88 0.22
N ILE A 162 6.25 31.97 1.08
CA ILE A 162 7.20 32.28 2.17
C ILE A 162 8.52 32.81 1.58
N SER A 163 9.03 32.20 0.52
CA SER A 163 10.26 32.65 -0.14
C SER A 163 10.10 34.08 -0.68
N ASN A 164 8.96 34.40 -1.28
CA ASN A 164 8.67 35.75 -1.77
C ASN A 164 8.56 36.76 -0.61
N GLU A 165 7.88 36.40 0.49
CA GLU A 165 7.77 37.26 1.68
C GLU A 165 9.13 37.50 2.34
N LEU A 166 9.97 36.46 2.44
CA LEU A 166 11.35 36.57 2.94
C LEU A 166 12.19 37.48 2.06
N HIS A 167 12.05 37.38 0.73
CA HIS A 167 12.77 38.26 -0.18
C HIS A 167 12.31 39.71 -0.03
N ALA A 168 11.00 39.96 0.07
CA ALA A 168 10.44 41.29 0.31
C ALA A 168 10.89 41.88 1.66
N LEU A 169 10.95 41.06 2.72
CA LEU A 169 11.47 41.46 4.01
C LEU A 169 12.96 41.80 3.93
N THR A 170 13.74 40.96 3.25
CA THR A 170 15.18 41.18 3.05
C THR A 170 15.43 42.48 2.30
N ASP A 171 14.65 42.77 1.26
CA ASP A 171 14.70 44.03 0.53
C ASP A 171 14.29 45.22 1.41
N GLY A 172 13.29 45.06 2.26
CA GLY A 172 12.89 46.06 3.25
C GLY A 172 13.99 46.38 4.25
N VAL A 173 14.65 45.35 4.78
CA VAL A 173 15.81 45.48 5.67
C VAL A 173 16.99 46.11 4.93
N ALA A 174 17.25 45.75 3.67
CA ALA A 174 18.29 46.38 2.86
C ALA A 174 18.02 47.87 2.64
N LYS A 175 16.77 48.26 2.34
CA LYS A 175 16.36 49.68 2.25
C LYS A 175 16.55 50.41 3.57
N LEU A 176 16.16 49.78 4.68
CA LEU A 176 16.36 50.31 6.03
C LEU A 176 17.86 50.53 6.33
N LEU A 177 18.70 49.55 5.98
CA LEU A 177 20.16 49.63 6.09
C LEU A 177 20.75 50.78 5.27
N VAL A 178 20.18 51.15 4.12
CA VAL A 178 20.66 52.31 3.33
C VAL A 178 20.49 53.63 4.08
N PHE A 179 19.41 53.82 4.84
CA PHE A 179 19.23 55.00 5.71
C PHE A 179 20.31 55.06 6.81
N PHE A 180 20.81 53.90 7.24
CA PHE A 180 21.90 53.81 8.20
C PHE A 180 23.30 53.89 7.58
N ARG A 181 23.43 53.75 6.26
CA ARG A 181 24.73 53.65 5.56
C ARG A 181 25.23 54.99 4.99
N HIS A 182 24.43 56.05 4.99
CA HIS A 182 24.86 57.38 4.52
C HIS A 182 25.11 58.34 5.68
N SER A 183 26.38 58.43 6.07
CA SER A 183 27.01 59.69 6.42
C SER A 183 28.44 59.62 5.89
N ASN A 184 28.70 60.26 4.76
CA ASN A 184 30.05 60.70 4.40
C ASN A 184 30.47 61.75 5.44
N LEU A 185 30.81 61.31 6.65
CA LEU A 185 31.70 62.09 7.51
C LEU A 185 33.11 61.60 7.19
N GLY A 186 33.91 62.51 6.66
CA GLY A 186 35.31 62.26 6.38
C GLY A 186 36.02 61.68 7.60
N GLN A 187 37.00 60.82 7.34
CA GLN A 187 38.15 60.50 8.19
C GLN A 187 38.11 61.16 9.59
N GLY A 188 37.51 60.47 10.55
CA GLY A 188 37.50 60.92 11.95
C GLY A 188 36.29 60.39 12.71
N THR A 189 36.45 59.19 13.27
CA THR A 189 35.82 58.71 14.53
C THR A 189 34.53 59.41 14.96
N ASP A 190 33.38 58.87 14.57
CA ASP A 190 32.38 58.33 15.50
C ASP A 190 31.23 57.67 14.72
N PRO A 191 30.81 56.44 15.05
CA PRO A 191 29.66 55.82 14.41
C PRO A 191 28.38 56.60 14.71
N LEU A 192 27.46 56.66 13.74
CA LEU A 192 26.16 57.32 13.90
C LEU A 192 25.32 56.54 14.94
N VAL A 193 25.43 56.93 16.20
CA VAL A 193 24.77 56.29 17.34
C VAL A 193 23.43 56.99 17.58
N PHE A 194 22.34 56.22 17.70
CA PHE A 194 21.04 56.78 18.05
C PHE A 194 21.09 57.46 19.43
N LEU A 195 20.36 58.57 19.63
CA LEU A 195 20.26 59.23 20.94
C LEU A 195 19.86 58.28 22.08
N SER A 196 19.08 57.22 21.77
CA SER A 196 18.69 56.17 22.72
C SER A 196 19.83 55.27 23.19
N GLN A 197 20.97 55.28 22.49
CA GLN A 197 22.15 54.48 22.83
C GLN A 197 23.20 55.31 23.60
N PHE A 198 23.04 56.62 23.71
CA PHE A 198 23.88 57.43 24.58
C PHE A 198 23.43 57.29 26.04
N SER A 199 24.40 57.15 26.95
CA SER A 199 24.11 57.27 28.38
C SER A 199 23.72 58.72 28.68
N LEU A 200 22.43 58.93 28.96
CA LEU A 200 21.87 60.21 29.37
C LEU A 200 22.19 60.55 30.83
N GLU A 201 22.90 59.67 31.55
CA GLU A 201 23.17 59.81 32.99
C GLU A 201 23.90 61.11 33.35
N LYS A 202 24.83 61.56 32.50
CA LYS A 202 25.51 62.86 32.67
C LYS A 202 24.58 64.06 32.46
N TYR A 203 23.65 63.95 31.51
CA TYR A 203 22.66 65.00 31.27
C TYR A 203 21.65 65.05 32.42
N LEU A 204 21.12 63.89 32.82
CA LEU A 204 20.15 63.77 33.92
C LEU A 204 20.74 64.24 35.26
N SER A 205 21.99 63.88 35.56
CA SER A 205 22.66 64.36 36.78
C SER A 205 22.90 65.88 36.76
N GLN A 206 23.20 66.46 35.59
CA GLN A 206 23.33 67.91 35.44
C GLN A 206 21.97 68.62 35.57
N GLU A 207 20.91 68.03 35.02
CA GLU A 207 19.54 68.53 35.16
C GLU A 207 19.08 68.49 36.62
N GLU A 208 19.35 67.40 37.34
CA GLU A 208 19.04 67.25 38.76
C GLU A 208 19.80 68.27 39.62
N GLN A 209 21.11 68.45 39.37
CA GLN A 209 21.91 69.48 40.06
C GLN A 209 21.40 70.89 39.78
N SER A 210 21.05 71.18 38.53
CA SER A 210 20.52 72.49 38.13
C SER A 210 19.16 72.74 38.80
N THR A 211 18.30 71.72 38.84
CA THR A 211 16.99 71.77 39.50
C THR A 211 17.16 71.98 41.00
N ALA A 212 18.05 71.24 41.66
CA ALA A 212 18.34 71.40 43.08
C ALA A 212 18.90 72.80 43.41
N ALA A 213 19.77 73.33 42.56
CA ALA A 213 20.28 74.71 42.70
C ALA A 213 19.16 75.75 42.54
N LEU A 214 18.27 75.55 41.57
CA LEU A 214 17.11 76.42 41.35
C LEU A 214 16.15 76.36 42.54
N THR A 215 15.84 75.17 43.06
CA THR A 215 15.00 74.97 44.24
C THR A 215 15.61 75.65 45.46
N LEU A 216 16.93 75.52 45.68
CA LEU A 216 17.62 76.16 46.80
C LEU A 216 17.62 77.68 46.67
N TYR A 217 17.81 78.20 45.45
CA TYR A 217 17.70 79.62 45.15
C TYR A 217 16.28 80.15 45.42
N THR A 218 15.26 79.46 44.92
CA THR A 218 13.85 79.80 45.18
C THR A 218 13.54 79.76 46.67
N LYS A 219 14.02 78.75 47.39
CA LYS A 219 13.87 78.65 48.85
C LYS A 219 14.50 79.84 49.57
N LYS A 220 15.70 80.24 49.16
CA LYS A 220 16.41 81.38 49.73
C LYS A 220 15.71 82.72 49.44
N GLN A 221 15.21 82.92 48.22
CA GLN A 221 14.60 84.20 47.83
C GLN A 221 13.17 84.36 48.30
N PHE A 222 12.37 83.30 48.26
CA PHE A 222 10.94 83.38 48.52
C PHE A 222 10.54 82.90 49.91
N PHE A 223 11.32 82.05 50.57
CA PHE A 223 10.91 81.42 51.84
C PHE A 223 11.76 81.82 53.04
N GLN A 224 12.89 82.51 52.84
CA GLN A 224 13.77 82.92 53.95
C GLN A 224 13.22 84.10 54.77
N GLY A 225 12.21 84.82 54.28
CA GLY A 225 11.49 85.88 55.01
C GLY A 225 10.04 85.54 55.38
N VAL A 226 9.51 84.38 54.96
CA VAL A 226 8.10 84.03 55.22
C VAL A 226 7.88 83.67 56.68
N HIS A 227 8.91 83.20 57.40
CA HIS A 227 8.83 82.93 58.83
C HIS A 227 8.65 84.22 59.66
N GLU A 228 9.29 85.34 59.29
CA GLU A 228 9.15 86.62 60.01
C GLU A 228 7.81 87.33 59.71
N VAL A 229 7.27 87.13 58.50
CA VAL A 229 5.96 87.71 58.12
C VAL A 229 4.80 86.92 58.72
N VAL A 230 4.93 85.60 58.87
CA VAL A 230 3.90 84.73 59.46
C VAL A 230 3.81 84.90 60.99
N GLU A 231 4.89 85.23 61.70
CA GLU A 231 4.85 85.50 63.15
C GLU A 231 4.36 86.91 63.52
N SER A 232 4.38 87.87 62.59
CA SER A 232 3.93 89.26 62.81
C SER A 232 2.51 89.56 62.31
N SER A 233 1.78 88.56 61.79
CA SER A 233 0.43 88.73 61.25
C SER A 233 -0.63 88.04 62.12
N ASN A 234 -1.61 88.81 62.57
CA ASN A 234 -2.78 88.34 63.33
C ASN A 234 -3.57 87.30 62.50
N GLU A 235 -4.06 86.23 63.16
CA GLU A 235 -4.89 85.15 62.58
C GLU A 235 -6.09 85.65 61.75
N GLU A 236 -6.55 86.88 62.00
CA GLU A 236 -7.66 87.54 61.28
C GLU A 236 -7.34 87.89 59.81
N ASN A 237 -6.07 87.87 59.39
CA ASN A 237 -5.69 88.09 57.99
C ASN A 237 -5.61 86.80 57.17
N PHE A 238 -5.79 85.62 57.77
CA PHE A 238 -5.91 84.36 57.03
C PHE A 238 -7.37 84.11 56.67
N GLN A 239 -7.83 84.75 55.59
CA GLN A 239 -9.07 84.35 54.94
C GLN A 239 -8.84 83.01 54.22
N LEU A 240 -9.45 81.94 54.72
CA LEU A 240 -9.73 80.74 53.94
C LEU A 240 -10.64 81.16 52.77
N LEU A 241 -10.02 81.36 51.61
CA LEU A 241 -10.74 81.60 50.37
C LEU A 241 -11.53 80.33 50.04
N ASP A 242 -12.86 80.46 50.02
CA ASP A 242 -13.74 79.43 49.49
C ASP A 242 -13.44 79.22 48.00
N ILE A 243 -12.89 78.04 47.68
CA ILE A 243 -12.36 77.69 46.35
C ILE A 243 -13.47 77.60 45.29
N GLN A 244 -14.74 77.70 45.67
CA GLN A 244 -15.86 77.47 44.76
C GLN A 244 -16.41 78.71 44.04
N ALA A 245 -15.89 79.92 44.28
CA ALA A 245 -16.40 81.09 43.58
C ALA A 245 -15.35 82.17 43.29
N SER A 246 -14.52 81.97 42.27
CA SER A 246 -14.31 83.00 41.22
C SER A 246 -13.40 82.48 40.12
N SER A 247 -13.73 82.96 38.92
CA SER A 247 -13.01 82.84 37.66
C SER A 247 -11.51 83.11 37.78
N ILE A 248 -10.73 82.30 37.04
CA ILE A 248 -9.30 82.45 36.74
C ILE A 248 -8.42 81.96 37.90
N CYS A 249 -8.01 80.69 37.82
CA CYS A 249 -7.01 80.10 38.69
C CYS A 249 -5.63 80.56 38.22
N ASP A 250 -5.03 81.53 38.91
CA ASP A 250 -3.66 82.02 38.67
C ASP A 250 -2.58 81.22 39.44
N ASN A 251 -2.93 80.10 40.08
CA ASN A 251 -1.96 79.20 40.71
C ASN A 251 -1.57 78.09 39.74
N GLN A 252 -0.69 78.43 38.80
CA GLN A 252 -0.11 77.54 37.79
C GLN A 252 0.37 76.20 38.39
N GLU A 253 0.92 76.23 39.60
CA GLU A 253 1.52 75.07 40.27
C GLU A 253 0.47 74.00 40.65
N VAL A 254 -0.67 74.38 41.22
CA VAL A 254 -1.76 73.44 41.58
C VAL A 254 -2.44 72.87 40.34
N LEU A 255 -2.55 73.66 39.27
CA LEU A 255 -3.07 73.20 37.98
C LEU A 255 -2.13 72.17 37.34
N GLU A 256 -0.82 72.38 37.41
CA GLU A 256 0.16 71.43 36.89
C GLU A 256 0.27 70.15 37.73
N GLU A 257 0.20 70.23 39.06
CA GLU A 257 0.11 69.03 39.91
C GLU A 257 -1.13 68.19 39.58
N ARG A 258 -2.28 68.83 39.38
CA ARG A 258 -3.52 68.13 39.00
C ARG A 258 -3.42 67.50 37.62
N ARG A 259 -2.75 68.17 36.66
CA ARG A 259 -2.50 67.62 35.32
C ARG A 259 -1.57 66.42 35.38
N LEU A 260 -0.50 66.50 36.17
CA LEU A 260 0.46 65.42 36.35
C LEU A 260 -0.19 64.21 37.04
N GLU A 261 -0.99 64.44 38.08
CA GLU A 261 -1.70 63.35 38.75
C GLU A 261 -2.76 62.71 37.85
N MET A 262 -3.47 63.50 37.02
CA MET A 262 -4.37 62.98 35.99
C MET A 262 -3.63 62.16 34.94
N ALA A 263 -2.46 62.61 34.48
CA ALA A 263 -1.64 61.85 33.53
C ALA A 263 -1.13 60.53 34.15
N ARG A 264 -0.73 60.55 35.43
CA ARG A 264 -0.32 59.37 36.19
C ARG A 264 -1.46 58.36 36.32
N LEU A 265 -2.66 58.82 36.68
CA LEU A 265 -3.86 57.99 36.78
C LEU A 265 -4.27 57.40 35.43
N GLN A 266 -4.21 58.20 34.35
CA GLN A 266 -4.47 57.72 32.99
C GLN A 266 -3.48 56.64 32.55
N LEU A 267 -2.19 56.83 32.82
CA LEU A 267 -1.16 55.83 32.52
C LEU A 267 -1.38 54.55 33.33
N ALA A 268 -1.62 54.68 34.64
CA ALA A 268 -1.91 53.55 35.52
C ALA A 268 -3.13 52.75 35.05
N TYR A 269 -4.19 53.45 34.61
CA TYR A 269 -5.37 52.82 34.04
C TYR A 269 -5.05 52.06 32.75
N ILE A 270 -4.30 52.66 31.82
CA ILE A 270 -3.90 51.99 30.56
C ILE A 270 -3.07 50.73 30.87
N CYS A 271 -2.10 50.83 31.78
CA CYS A 271 -1.29 49.69 32.20
C CYS A 271 -2.14 48.58 32.83
N ALA A 272 -3.09 48.93 33.70
CA ALA A 272 -4.01 47.97 34.30
C ALA A 272 -4.93 47.30 33.26
N GLN A 273 -5.47 48.07 32.31
CA GLN A 273 -6.28 47.53 31.21
C GLN A 273 -5.48 46.59 30.32
N HIS A 274 -4.25 46.96 29.97
CA HIS A 274 -3.35 46.09 29.20
C HIS A 274 -3.09 44.76 29.93
N GLN A 275 -2.78 44.81 31.22
CA GLN A 275 -2.57 43.61 32.03
C GLN A 275 -3.83 42.74 32.10
N LEU A 276 -5.01 43.35 32.27
CA LEU A 276 -6.30 42.65 32.27
C LEU A 276 -6.53 41.90 30.95
N ILE A 277 -6.33 42.56 29.81
CA ILE A 277 -6.50 41.97 28.48
C ILE A 277 -5.51 40.81 28.29
N HIS A 278 -4.24 41.02 28.64
CA HIS A 278 -3.21 40.00 28.55
C HIS A 278 -3.54 38.76 29.40
N LEU A 279 -3.97 38.95 30.65
CA LEU A 279 -4.39 37.86 31.53
C LEU A 279 -5.62 37.13 30.98
N LYS A 280 -6.60 37.85 30.45
CA LYS A 280 -7.80 37.25 29.83
C LYS A 280 -7.45 36.41 28.61
N ALA A 281 -6.58 36.92 27.74
CA ALA A 281 -6.09 36.19 26.56
C ALA A 281 -5.33 34.91 26.97
N ARG A 282 -4.43 35.01 27.97
CA ARG A 282 -3.68 33.87 28.50
C ARG A 282 -4.61 32.81 29.10
N ASN A 283 -5.63 33.22 29.85
CA ASN A 283 -6.60 32.30 30.44
C ASN A 283 -7.40 31.55 29.36
N LEU A 284 -7.89 32.27 28.34
CA LEU A 284 -8.60 31.67 27.20
C LEU A 284 -7.71 30.70 26.39
N SER A 285 -6.44 31.05 26.21
CA SER A 285 -5.45 30.19 25.56
C SER A 285 -5.26 28.90 26.37
N LEU A 286 -5.00 28.99 27.68
CA LEU A 286 -4.84 27.82 28.54
C LEU A 286 -6.10 26.94 28.55
N LYS A 287 -7.28 27.54 28.62
CA LYS A 287 -8.55 26.80 28.56
C LYS A 287 -8.71 26.03 27.25
N SER A 288 -8.35 26.65 26.13
CA SER A 288 -8.36 26.00 24.82
C SER A 288 -7.33 24.88 24.73
N SER A 289 -6.12 25.07 25.28
CA SER A 289 -5.07 24.04 25.35
C SER A 289 -5.49 22.85 26.19
N ILE A 290 -6.13 23.06 27.34
CA ILE A 290 -6.67 21.99 28.18
C ILE A 290 -7.73 21.21 27.42
N LYS A 291 -8.70 21.90 26.80
CA LYS A 291 -9.76 21.26 26.02
C LYS A 291 -9.19 20.42 24.86
N TRP A 292 -8.19 20.94 24.15
CA TRP A 292 -7.50 20.19 23.09
C TRP A 292 -6.80 18.95 23.64
N ALA A 293 -6.14 19.05 24.80
CA ALA A 293 -5.48 17.93 25.44
C ALA A 293 -6.49 16.85 25.88
N GLU A 294 -7.65 17.25 26.42
CA GLU A 294 -8.74 16.34 26.79
C GLU A 294 -9.30 15.60 25.57
N GLU A 295 -9.58 16.32 24.47
CA GLU A 295 -10.06 15.72 23.21
C GLU A 295 -9.04 14.73 22.63
N ASN A 296 -7.75 15.05 22.68
CA ASN A 296 -6.69 14.15 22.25
C ASN A 296 -6.48 12.96 23.19
N LEU A 297 -6.63 13.13 24.50
CA LEU A 297 -6.56 12.02 25.43
C LEU A 297 -7.70 11.03 25.15
N HIS A 298 -8.92 11.54 24.91
CA HIS A 298 -10.05 10.72 24.52
C HIS A 298 -9.83 9.98 23.19
N SER A 299 -9.20 10.61 22.20
CA SER A 299 -8.86 9.95 20.93
C SER A 299 -7.78 8.87 21.07
N LEU A 300 -6.82 9.04 21.98
CA LEU A 300 -5.80 8.03 22.31
C LEU A 300 -6.37 6.86 23.10
N THR A 301 -7.30 7.11 24.03
CA THR A 301 -8.05 6.04 24.72
C THR A 301 -9.16 5.45 23.85
N SER A 302 -9.20 5.79 22.56
CA SER A 302 -10.27 5.33 21.69
C SER A 302 -10.33 3.81 21.64
N LYS A 303 -11.56 3.33 21.51
CA LYS A 303 -11.90 1.91 21.34
C LYS A 303 -11.07 1.22 20.25
N GLU A 304 -10.65 1.97 19.23
CA GLU A 304 -9.79 1.51 18.14
C GLU A 304 -8.42 1.00 18.66
N LEU A 305 -7.75 1.73 19.55
CA LEU A 305 -6.45 1.30 20.09
C LEU A 305 -6.64 0.06 20.98
N MET A 306 -7.71 0.03 21.77
CA MET A 306 -8.06 -1.12 22.61
C MET A 306 -8.37 -2.37 21.76
N GLU A 307 -9.10 -2.21 20.66
CA GLU A 307 -9.39 -3.28 19.69
C GLU A 307 -8.09 -3.80 19.02
N GLN A 308 -7.15 -2.91 18.70
CA GLN A 308 -5.84 -3.32 18.19
C GLN A 308 -5.04 -4.13 19.22
N PHE A 309 -5.02 -3.71 20.49
CA PHE A 309 -4.39 -4.48 21.56
C PHE A 309 -5.04 -5.86 21.75
N HIS A 310 -6.37 -5.94 21.72
CA HIS A 310 -7.09 -7.21 21.79
C HIS A 310 -6.78 -8.11 20.58
N GLN A 311 -6.69 -7.54 19.38
CA GLN A 311 -6.34 -8.28 18.17
C GLN A 311 -4.93 -8.87 18.27
N VAL A 312 -3.94 -8.08 18.71
CA VAL A 312 -2.57 -8.55 18.93
C VAL A 312 -2.53 -9.65 19.99
N GLY A 313 -3.25 -9.47 21.10
CA GLY A 313 -3.37 -10.50 22.15
C GLY A 313 -3.98 -11.81 21.62
N SER A 314 -5.03 -11.73 20.79
CA SER A 314 -5.62 -12.91 20.13
C SER A 314 -4.63 -13.62 19.20
N GLN A 315 -3.85 -12.86 18.43
CA GLN A 315 -2.83 -13.45 17.55
C GLN A 315 -1.69 -14.11 18.33
N LEU A 316 -1.25 -13.50 19.42
CA LEU A 316 -0.24 -14.09 20.32
C LEU A 316 -0.73 -15.40 20.92
N ASN A 317 -1.99 -15.46 21.37
CA ASN A 317 -2.56 -16.69 21.91
C ASN A 317 -2.66 -17.79 20.85
N LYS A 318 -3.07 -17.47 19.62
CA LYS A 318 -3.07 -18.43 18.51
C LYS A 318 -1.67 -18.97 18.21
N LEU A 319 -0.67 -18.10 18.22
CA LEU A 319 0.72 -18.50 18.02
C LEU A 319 1.19 -19.45 19.13
N ASN A 320 0.90 -19.13 20.39
CA ASN A 320 1.25 -19.99 21.54
C ASN A 320 0.58 -21.37 21.45
N HIS A 321 -0.68 -21.44 21.03
CA HIS A 321 -1.36 -22.72 20.80
C HIS A 321 -0.67 -23.53 19.71
N LEU A 322 -0.39 -22.94 18.54
CA LEU A 322 0.32 -23.62 17.46
C LEU A 322 1.70 -24.13 17.89
N LEU A 323 2.43 -23.33 18.68
CA LEU A 323 3.75 -23.70 19.18
C LEU A 323 3.65 -24.88 20.15
N THR A 324 2.61 -24.90 20.99
CA THR A 324 2.31 -26.00 21.91
C THR A 324 1.94 -27.28 21.15
N ASP A 325 1.14 -27.18 20.10
CA ASP A 325 0.75 -28.31 19.25
C ASP A 325 1.96 -28.91 18.53
N ILE A 326 2.82 -28.06 17.95
CA ILE A 326 4.08 -28.50 17.32
C ILE A 326 4.99 -29.16 18.34
N LEU A 327 5.12 -28.60 19.54
CA LEU A 327 5.92 -29.20 20.61
C LEU A 327 5.39 -30.60 20.98
N ALA A 328 4.07 -30.76 21.06
CA ALA A 328 3.43 -32.04 21.33
C ALA A 328 3.69 -33.04 20.21
N ASP A 329 3.52 -32.65 18.95
CA ASP A 329 3.78 -33.50 17.77
C ASP A 329 5.24 -33.92 17.66
N VAL A 330 6.18 -33.01 17.93
CA VAL A 330 7.61 -33.35 17.97
C VAL A 330 7.91 -34.34 19.10
N LYS A 331 7.28 -34.18 20.27
CA LYS A 331 7.43 -35.13 21.38
C LYS A 331 6.86 -36.51 21.03
N THR A 332 5.71 -36.60 20.39
CA THR A 332 5.12 -37.89 19.98
C THR A 332 5.97 -38.56 18.90
N LYS A 333 6.38 -37.84 17.86
CA LYS A 333 7.29 -38.35 16.82
C LYS A 333 8.61 -38.83 17.39
N ARG A 334 9.20 -38.08 18.33
CA ARG A 334 10.42 -38.51 19.04
C ARG A 334 10.21 -39.83 19.79
N LYS A 335 9.08 -40.01 20.47
CA LYS A 335 8.76 -41.26 21.17
C LYS A 335 8.60 -42.43 20.19
N ILE A 336 7.86 -42.23 19.10
CA ILE A 336 7.67 -43.25 18.05
C ILE A 336 9.02 -43.69 17.48
N LEU A 337 9.87 -42.71 17.17
CA LEU A 337 11.20 -42.96 16.64
C LEU A 337 12.13 -43.64 17.65
N ALA A 338 11.94 -43.44 18.96
CA ALA A 338 12.69 -44.14 19.99
C ALA A 338 12.22 -45.60 20.16
N SER A 339 10.93 -45.87 19.98
CA SER A 339 10.35 -47.21 20.21
C SER A 339 10.40 -48.14 18.98
N ASN A 340 10.39 -47.59 17.77
CA ASN A 340 10.28 -48.39 16.55
C ASN A 340 11.63 -48.48 15.81
N LYS A 341 12.24 -49.67 15.82
CA LYS A 341 13.53 -49.95 15.15
C LYS A 341 13.49 -49.70 13.64
N LEU A 342 12.37 -49.97 12.98
CA LEU A 342 12.23 -49.76 11.53
C LEU A 342 12.29 -48.27 11.20
N HIS A 343 11.64 -47.41 12.00
CA HIS A 343 11.71 -45.96 11.83
C HIS A 343 13.09 -45.37 12.17
N GLN A 344 13.86 -46.00 13.07
CA GLN A 344 15.26 -45.61 13.31
C GLN A 344 16.12 -45.90 12.09
N MET A 345 15.99 -47.10 11.54
CA MET A 345 16.73 -47.51 10.34
C MET A 345 16.34 -46.66 9.13
N GLU A 346 15.04 -46.38 8.94
CA GLU A 346 14.56 -45.47 7.90
C GLU A 346 15.17 -44.07 8.06
N ARG A 347 15.23 -43.52 9.27
CA ARG A 347 15.89 -42.23 9.53
C ARG A 347 17.39 -42.27 9.19
N GLU A 348 18.10 -43.34 9.54
CA GLU A 348 19.52 -43.48 9.23
C GLU A 348 19.75 -43.51 7.72
N LEU A 349 18.93 -44.26 6.98
CA LEU A 349 18.93 -44.26 5.51
C LEU A 349 18.63 -42.87 4.93
N TYR A 350 17.66 -42.15 5.52
CA TYR A 350 17.31 -40.78 5.12
C TYR A 350 18.46 -39.78 5.33
N VAL A 351 19.36 -40.02 6.29
CA VAL A 351 20.56 -39.19 6.47
C VAL A 351 21.53 -39.40 5.31
N TYR A 352 21.69 -40.64 4.84
CA TYR A 352 22.53 -40.94 3.68
C TYR A 352 21.94 -40.37 2.39
N PHE A 353 20.62 -40.31 2.24
CA PHE A 353 19.98 -39.62 1.10
C PHE A 353 20.46 -38.16 0.93
N LEU A 354 20.78 -37.46 2.02
CA LEU A 354 21.29 -36.08 1.96
C LEU A 354 22.82 -35.97 1.97
N LYS A 355 23.54 -37.05 2.30
CA LYS A 355 25.00 -37.02 2.48
C LYS A 355 25.77 -37.76 1.40
N ASP A 356 25.27 -38.90 0.95
CA ASP A 356 25.94 -39.81 0.03
C ASP A 356 24.91 -40.78 -0.60
N GLU A 357 24.48 -40.44 -1.81
CA GLU A 357 23.45 -41.18 -2.55
C GLU A 357 23.96 -42.54 -3.04
N ASP A 358 25.23 -42.62 -3.46
CA ASP A 358 25.84 -43.86 -3.95
C ASP A 358 25.97 -44.89 -2.81
N TYR A 359 26.38 -44.44 -1.62
CA TYR A 359 26.44 -45.30 -0.44
C TYR A 359 25.05 -45.76 0.03
N LEU A 360 24.03 -44.89 -0.06
CA LEU A 360 22.65 -45.28 0.22
C LEU A 360 22.18 -46.38 -0.74
N LYS A 361 22.48 -46.23 -2.04
CA LYS A 361 22.11 -47.19 -3.08
C LYS A 361 22.72 -48.56 -2.80
N ASP A 362 24.00 -48.60 -2.44
CA ASP A 362 24.72 -49.82 -2.09
C ASP A 362 24.09 -50.53 -0.87
N ILE A 363 23.74 -49.77 0.19
CA ILE A 363 23.07 -50.35 1.37
C ILE A 363 21.70 -50.93 1.01
N VAL A 364 20.88 -50.19 0.24
CA VAL A 364 19.53 -50.62 -0.13
C VAL A 364 19.58 -51.87 -1.02
N GLU A 365 20.49 -51.91 -1.99
CA GLU A 365 20.68 -53.06 -2.88
C GLU A 365 21.11 -54.31 -2.09
N ASN A 366 21.99 -54.14 -1.11
CA ASN A 366 22.42 -55.23 -0.24
C ASN A 366 21.27 -55.76 0.65
N LEU A 367 20.46 -54.87 1.22
CA LEU A 367 19.27 -55.24 2.00
C LEU A 367 18.21 -55.96 1.15
N GLU A 368 18.00 -55.49 -0.08
CA GLU A 368 17.06 -56.09 -1.02
C GLU A 368 17.50 -57.51 -1.40
N ASN A 369 18.80 -57.71 -1.68
CA ASN A 369 19.38 -59.02 -1.94
C ASN A 369 19.25 -59.97 -0.73
N GLN A 370 19.49 -59.49 0.49
CA GLN A 370 19.28 -60.29 1.71
C GLN A 370 17.81 -60.71 1.90
N SER A 371 16.86 -59.85 1.53
CA SER A 371 15.43 -60.16 1.61
C SER A 371 15.03 -61.25 0.61
N LYS A 372 15.55 -61.19 -0.62
CA LYS A 372 15.31 -62.18 -1.69
C LYS A 372 15.84 -63.56 -1.28
N ILE A 373 17.03 -63.62 -0.67
CA ILE A 373 17.62 -64.87 -0.18
C ILE A 373 16.79 -65.48 0.97
N LYS A 374 16.27 -64.66 1.90
CA LYS A 374 15.42 -65.15 2.99
C LYS A 374 14.04 -65.60 2.54
N ALA A 375 13.49 -65.02 1.48
CA ALA A 375 12.20 -65.44 0.92
C ALA A 375 12.27 -66.80 0.24
N VAL A 376 13.37 -67.10 -0.47
CA VAL A 376 13.60 -68.40 -1.11
C VAL A 376 13.83 -69.52 -0.10
N GLY A 377 14.42 -69.24 1.06
CA GLY A 377 14.63 -70.24 2.13
C GLY A 377 13.41 -70.56 3.00
N LEU A 378 12.23 -70.00 2.69
CA LEU A 378 10.96 -70.26 3.40
C LEU A 378 9.91 -70.98 2.53
N GLU A 379 10.24 -71.28 1.27
CA GLU A 379 9.38 -72.04 0.33
C GLU A 379 9.76 -73.53 0.22
N ASP A 380 10.77 -73.98 0.97
CA ASP A 380 11.10 -75.40 1.23
C ASP A 380 10.66 -75.81 2.65
#